data_AF-A0A098EVV0-F1
#
_entry.id   AF-A0A098EVV0-F1
#
_cell.length_a   1.000
_cell.length_b   1.000
_cell.length_c   1.000
_cell.angle_alpha   90.00
_cell.angle_beta   90.00
_cell.angle_gamma   90.00
#
_symmetry.space_group_name_H-M   'P 1'
#
loop_
_entity.id
_entity.type
_entity.pdbx_description
1 polymer ?
#
loop_
_entity_poly.entity_id
_entity_poly.type
_entity_poly.pdbx_seq_one_letter_code
_entity_poly.pdbx_strand_id
1 'polypeptide(L)'
;MWEVSNRFKDAVYAPIRQINARIFFTLYGSTKEYGDETIISFNLLEEMSTINEALPSNELRVTLDNTEREFNLLNLAKIQEIIASRPEVKLELGMVFEDDTIEWVPMGTYYLAEWKNETAAMSISLICRDYFDMLAQISYNNTNADNLYNLAVDVLQKAGISNYSVHESLKKITTMGFNDRIDSRTALQHIGIAAKAAVYQDRTGRIVINPFTALDASSNYLTYCGQPFYFGGAYPLVTNGFGMKNIEYDQMFEEPEISLDKSIYEVVVNVYAFGETREVVVVNTSIKGNYGESFSIDNPLINTEAHAREVAAWIINESNYNAIYKTVWRQNPILECADVILVEDSFEAKKQTRIFRQEYEYEGYLNGVTESRGGI
;
A
#
# COMPACT_ATOMS: atom_id res chain seq x y z
N MET A 1 -2.00 4.91 -9.59
CA MET A 1 -1.00 5.15 -10.65
C MET A 1 -0.83 6.63 -10.92
N TRP A 2 0.39 7.13 -10.73
CA TRP A 2 0.81 8.49 -11.04
C TRP A 2 0.85 8.76 -12.56
N GLU A 3 0.49 9.96 -13.00
CA GLU A 3 0.57 10.33 -14.42
C GLU A 3 2.02 10.68 -14.81
N VAL A 4 2.49 10.08 -15.90
CA VAL A 4 3.86 10.27 -16.43
C VAL A 4 3.84 10.48 -17.93
N SER A 5 4.91 11.09 -18.45
CA SER A 5 5.08 11.37 -19.87
C SER A 5 5.20 10.08 -20.70
N ASN A 6 5.00 10.18 -22.00
CA ASN A 6 5.25 9.04 -22.89
C ASN A 6 6.73 8.64 -22.92
N ARG A 7 7.65 9.61 -22.77
CA ARG A 7 9.10 9.34 -22.68
C ARG A 7 9.41 8.44 -21.48
N PHE A 8 8.78 8.70 -20.34
CA PHE A 8 8.91 7.84 -19.15
C PHE A 8 8.45 6.41 -19.44
N LYS A 9 7.31 6.26 -20.11
CA LYS A 9 6.74 4.95 -20.43
C LYS A 9 7.66 4.13 -21.33
N ASP A 10 8.31 4.78 -22.29
CA ASP A 10 9.26 4.12 -23.19
C ASP A 10 10.59 3.79 -22.46
N ALA A 11 11.03 4.68 -21.54
CA ALA A 11 12.30 4.53 -20.84
C ALA A 11 12.28 3.50 -19.69
N VAL A 12 11.15 3.33 -19.01
CA VAL A 12 11.11 2.50 -17.79
C VAL A 12 11.41 1.02 -18.05
N TYR A 13 11.05 0.51 -19.22
CA TYR A 13 11.32 -0.87 -19.65
C TYR A 13 12.43 -0.95 -20.70
N ALA A 14 13.14 0.15 -20.94
CA ALA A 14 14.28 0.14 -21.84
C ALA A 14 15.37 -0.81 -21.29
N PRO A 15 16.10 -1.52 -22.16
CA PRO A 15 17.15 -2.45 -21.73
C PRO A 15 18.15 -1.80 -20.77
N ILE A 16 18.52 -0.55 -21.06
CA ILE A 16 19.34 0.31 -20.23
C ILE A 16 18.46 1.47 -19.76
N ARG A 17 18.39 1.68 -18.45
CA ARG A 17 17.72 2.82 -17.83
C ARG A 17 18.55 3.30 -16.65
N GLN A 18 18.47 4.58 -16.36
CA GLN A 18 19.09 5.16 -15.18
C GLN A 18 17.99 5.76 -14.30
N ILE A 19 18.02 5.38 -13.03
CA ILE A 19 17.14 5.90 -12.00
C ILE A 19 18.01 6.67 -11.04
N ASN A 20 17.60 7.90 -10.76
CA ASN A 20 18.18 8.73 -9.72
C ASN A 20 17.21 8.81 -8.54
N ALA A 21 17.73 8.99 -7.33
CA ALA A 21 16.95 9.17 -6.12
C ALA A 21 17.22 10.54 -5.51
N ARG A 22 16.19 11.10 -4.88
CA ARG A 22 16.37 12.25 -4.00
C ARG A 22 15.42 12.18 -2.83
N ILE A 23 15.88 12.70 -1.70
CA ILE A 23 15.05 12.90 -0.52
C ILE A 23 14.95 14.37 -0.17
N PHE A 24 13.77 14.77 0.29
CA PHE A 24 13.55 16.08 0.89
C PHE A 24 13.35 15.91 2.38
N PHE A 25 14.27 16.45 3.19
CA PHE A 25 14.20 16.38 4.65
C PHE A 25 13.83 17.75 5.22
N THR A 26 12.68 17.82 5.89
CA THR A 26 12.18 19.07 6.48
C THR A 26 12.40 19.08 7.99
N LEU A 27 13.31 19.94 8.45
CA LEU A 27 13.62 20.12 9.86
C LEU A 27 13.42 21.60 10.26
N TYR A 28 12.68 21.83 11.35
CA TYR A 28 12.37 23.17 11.88
C TYR A 28 11.82 24.15 10.82
N GLY A 29 11.01 23.65 9.87
CA GLY A 29 10.42 24.43 8.78
C GLY A 29 11.37 24.75 7.62
N SER A 30 12.61 24.25 7.64
CA SER A 30 13.55 24.33 6.52
C SER A 30 13.67 22.97 5.84
N THR A 31 13.50 22.93 4.52
CA THR A 31 13.66 21.71 3.72
C THR A 31 15.04 21.70 3.07
N LYS A 32 15.76 20.58 3.21
CA LYS A 32 16.99 20.27 2.46
C LYS A 32 16.75 19.11 1.51
N GLU A 33 17.38 19.19 0.34
CA GLU A 33 17.38 18.14 -0.68
C GLU A 33 18.71 17.40 -0.62
N TYR A 34 18.65 16.06 -0.64
CA TYR A 34 19.82 15.19 -0.77
C TYR A 34 19.59 14.28 -1.97
N GLY A 35 20.48 14.35 -2.96
CA GLY A 35 20.44 13.53 -4.17
C GLY A 35 21.32 12.28 -4.08
N ASP A 36 21.57 11.67 -5.23
CA ASP A 36 22.36 10.44 -5.36
C ASP A 36 23.81 10.57 -4.90
N GLU A 37 24.38 11.77 -4.95
CA GLU A 37 25.71 12.02 -4.40
C GLU A 37 25.79 11.82 -2.89
N THR A 38 24.66 11.92 -2.18
CA THR A 38 24.57 11.76 -0.73
C THR A 38 23.86 10.46 -0.34
N ILE A 39 22.90 9.99 -1.13
CA ILE A 39 22.19 8.74 -0.86
C ILE A 39 23.10 7.56 -1.20
N ILE A 40 23.52 6.81 -0.17
CA ILE A 40 24.27 5.56 -0.35
C ILE A 40 23.31 4.46 -0.77
N SER A 41 22.19 4.33 -0.04
CA SER A 41 21.15 3.36 -0.33
C SER A 41 19.81 3.73 0.29
N PHE A 42 18.73 3.15 -0.23
CA PHE A 42 17.46 3.09 0.50
C PHE A 42 16.73 1.77 0.27
N ASN A 43 15.88 1.42 1.23
CA ASN A 43 14.87 0.38 1.13
C ASN A 43 13.51 1.01 1.47
N LEU A 44 12.54 0.88 0.55
CA LEU A 44 11.17 1.35 0.73
C LEU A 44 10.24 0.14 0.72
N LEU A 45 9.55 -0.08 1.84
CA LEU A 45 8.52 -1.08 1.99
C LEU A 45 7.14 -0.41 1.95
N GLU A 46 6.36 -0.74 0.92
CA GLU A 46 4.95 -0.39 0.77
C GLU A 46 4.09 -1.63 0.98
N GLU A 47 3.06 -1.51 1.82
CA GLU A 47 2.10 -2.58 2.06
C GLU A 47 0.68 -2.01 2.10
N MET A 48 -0.28 -2.80 1.64
CA MET A 48 -1.69 -2.45 1.70
C MET A 48 -2.55 -3.67 2.01
N SER A 49 -3.36 -3.54 3.05
CA SER A 49 -4.34 -4.58 3.36
C SER A 49 -5.56 -4.47 2.44
N THR A 50 -5.93 -5.58 1.83
CA THR A 50 -7.13 -5.68 0.98
C THR A 50 -8.39 -5.91 1.79
N ILE A 51 -8.28 -6.59 2.94
CA ILE A 51 -9.40 -6.95 3.83
C ILE A 51 -9.34 -6.23 5.20
N ASN A 52 -8.36 -5.35 5.40
CA ASN A 52 -8.12 -4.57 6.62
C ASN A 52 -7.94 -5.41 7.89
N GLU A 53 -7.35 -6.61 7.79
CA GLU A 53 -6.93 -7.42 8.96
C GLU A 53 -5.97 -6.67 9.89
N ALA A 54 -5.10 -5.87 9.29
CA ALA A 54 -4.30 -4.85 9.94
C ALA A 54 -4.15 -3.71 8.92
N LEU A 55 -4.13 -2.46 9.37
CA LEU A 55 -3.67 -1.37 8.51
C LEU A 55 -2.16 -1.38 8.56
N PRO A 56 -1.42 -1.79 7.52
CA PRO A 56 0.04 -1.76 7.55
C PRO A 56 0.58 -0.33 7.65
N SER A 57 1.87 -0.20 7.97
CA SER A 57 2.56 1.09 7.98
C SER A 57 3.77 0.96 7.07
N ASN A 58 3.80 1.77 6.02
CA ASN A 58 4.90 1.81 5.08
C ASN A 58 6.16 2.34 5.76
N GLU A 59 7.30 1.82 5.36
CA GLU A 59 8.58 2.10 5.99
C GLU A 59 9.62 2.47 4.94
N LEU A 60 10.31 3.59 5.17
CA LEU A 60 11.42 4.03 4.37
C LEU A 60 12.69 4.01 5.23
N ARG A 61 13.69 3.23 4.81
CA ARG A 61 15.03 3.21 5.39
C ARG A 61 16.00 3.84 4.40
N VAL A 62 16.64 4.94 4.77
CA VAL A 62 17.62 5.62 3.91
C VAL A 62 18.96 5.67 4.63
N THR A 63 20.03 5.29 3.93
CA THR A 63 21.40 5.47 4.38
C THR A 63 22.06 6.59 3.57
N LEU A 64 22.54 7.60 4.27
CA LEU A 64 23.18 8.79 3.68
C LEU A 64 24.66 8.83 4.04
N ASP A 65 25.47 9.34 3.13
CA ASP A 65 26.85 9.75 3.42
C ASP A 65 26.84 10.93 4.40
N ASN A 66 27.73 10.85 5.37
CA ASN A 66 27.93 11.85 6.41
C ASN A 66 29.43 12.18 6.57
N THR A 67 30.19 12.06 5.47
CA THR A 67 31.61 12.43 5.41
C THR A 67 31.81 13.90 5.79
N GLU A 68 30.92 14.79 5.35
CA GLU A 68 30.92 16.22 5.69
C GLU A 68 30.46 16.53 7.12
N ARG A 69 30.05 15.50 7.88
CA ARG A 69 29.64 15.62 9.29
C ARG A 69 28.45 16.54 9.51
N GLU A 70 27.62 16.75 8.49
CA GLU A 70 26.38 17.52 8.59
C GLU A 70 25.42 16.94 9.65
N PHE A 71 25.42 15.62 9.79
CA PHE A 71 24.57 14.87 10.70
C PHE A 71 25.24 14.53 12.04
N ASN A 72 26.29 15.28 12.43
CA ASN A 72 27.02 15.02 13.67
C ASN A 72 26.17 15.27 14.94
N LEU A 73 25.88 14.16 15.63
CA LEU A 73 25.23 14.07 16.96
C LEU A 73 25.76 15.05 18.02
N LEU A 74 27.03 15.42 17.98
CA LEU A 74 27.69 16.22 19.03
C LEU A 74 27.24 17.69 19.04
N ASN A 75 26.65 18.20 17.95
CA ASN A 75 26.00 19.52 17.91
C ASN A 75 24.47 19.44 18.18
N LEU A 76 23.92 18.24 18.36
CA LEU A 76 22.49 17.97 18.50
C LEU A 76 22.18 17.49 19.92
N ALA A 77 22.33 18.37 20.92
CA ALA A 77 21.85 18.11 22.30
C ALA A 77 20.33 17.82 22.40
N LYS A 78 19.63 17.76 21.26
CA LYS A 78 18.18 17.71 21.08
C LYS A 78 17.73 16.62 20.10
N ILE A 79 18.53 15.57 19.84
CA ILE A 79 18.10 14.50 18.92
C ILE A 79 16.78 13.85 19.34
N GLN A 80 16.55 13.73 20.66
CA GLN A 80 15.27 13.27 21.20
C GLN A 80 14.12 14.24 20.85
N GLU A 81 14.36 15.55 20.87
CA GLU A 81 13.37 16.54 20.45
C GLU A 81 13.10 16.48 18.94
N ILE A 82 14.13 16.17 18.13
CA ILE A 82 13.99 16.02 16.68
C ILE A 82 13.16 14.79 16.34
N ILE A 83 13.50 13.63 16.92
CA ILE A 83 12.72 12.40 16.71
C ILE A 83 11.29 12.61 17.22
N ALA A 84 11.12 13.26 18.39
CA ALA A 84 9.80 13.60 18.91
C ALA A 84 9.02 14.56 18.00
N SER A 85 9.70 15.45 17.27
CA SER A 85 9.06 16.34 16.30
C SER A 85 8.66 15.65 14.99
N ARG A 86 9.10 14.40 14.77
CA ARG A 86 8.81 13.57 13.58
C ARG A 86 8.91 14.36 12.26
N PRO A 87 10.11 14.86 11.91
CA PRO A 87 10.31 15.63 10.68
C PRO A 87 9.87 14.85 9.44
N GLU A 88 9.34 15.58 8.47
CA GLU A 88 8.85 15.04 7.20
C GLU A 88 10.04 14.70 6.28
N VAL A 89 9.95 13.53 5.64
CA VAL A 89 10.89 13.02 4.64
C VAL A 89 10.09 12.59 3.42
N LYS A 90 10.35 13.20 2.26
CA LYS A 90 9.77 12.77 0.98
C LYS A 90 10.81 12.08 0.14
N LEU A 91 10.46 10.98 -0.49
CA LEU A 91 11.30 10.29 -1.46
C LEU A 91 10.75 10.52 -2.87
N GLU A 92 11.62 10.79 -3.82
CA GLU A 92 11.30 10.78 -5.24
C GLU A 92 12.31 9.95 -6.02
N LEU A 93 11.83 9.28 -7.06
CA LEU A 93 12.65 8.58 -8.04
C LEU A 93 12.54 9.27 -9.39
N GLY A 94 13.69 9.55 -10.00
CA GLY A 94 13.83 10.24 -11.26
C GLY A 94 14.26 9.30 -12.36
N MET A 95 13.50 9.25 -13.45
CA MET A 95 13.94 8.60 -14.68
C MET A 95 14.84 9.56 -15.46
N VAL A 96 16.08 9.17 -15.72
CA VAL A 96 17.01 9.95 -16.54
C VAL A 96 16.85 9.57 -18.01
N PHE A 97 16.67 10.57 -18.87
CA PHE A 97 16.56 10.37 -20.31
C PHE A 97 17.89 10.61 -21.05
N GLU A 98 17.94 10.25 -22.33
CA GLU A 98 19.14 10.40 -23.18
C GLU A 98 19.64 11.86 -23.32
N ASP A 99 18.78 12.85 -23.07
CA ASP A 99 19.13 14.28 -23.09
C ASP A 99 19.51 14.82 -21.69
N ASP A 100 19.81 13.94 -20.73
CA ASP A 100 20.12 14.21 -19.33
C ASP A 100 18.97 14.90 -18.55
N THR A 101 17.78 15.02 -19.14
CA THR A 101 16.61 15.51 -18.40
C THR A 101 16.03 14.41 -17.51
N ILE A 102 15.48 14.79 -16.36
CA ILE A 102 14.97 13.86 -15.35
C ILE A 102 13.48 14.11 -15.13
N GLU A 103 12.68 13.05 -15.23
CA GLU A 103 11.27 13.06 -14.82
C GLU A 103 11.12 12.39 -13.46
N TRP A 104 10.72 13.18 -12.46
CA TRP A 104 10.59 12.77 -11.07
C TRP A 104 9.18 12.24 -10.76
N VAL A 105 9.14 11.11 -10.06
CA VAL A 105 7.93 10.45 -9.56
C VAL A 105 8.02 10.40 -8.03
N PRO A 106 6.98 10.85 -7.30
CA PRO A 106 6.98 10.76 -5.85
C PRO A 106 6.81 9.31 -5.39
N MET A 107 7.55 8.92 -4.36
CA MET A 107 7.53 7.58 -3.76
C MET A 107 6.99 7.59 -2.32
N GLY A 108 6.35 8.68 -1.91
CA GLY A 108 5.68 8.80 -0.62
C GLY A 108 6.25 9.88 0.29
N THR A 109 5.42 10.22 1.27
CA THR A 109 5.75 11.12 2.38
C THR A 109 5.81 10.30 3.66
N TYR A 110 6.95 10.33 4.34
CA TYR A 110 7.24 9.59 5.56
C TYR A 110 7.67 10.54 6.67
N TYR A 111 7.67 10.04 7.90
CA TYR A 111 8.04 10.80 9.09
C TYR A 111 9.12 10.05 9.85
N LEU A 112 10.18 10.76 10.23
CA LEU A 112 11.32 10.17 10.92
C LEU A 112 10.87 9.53 12.25
N ALA A 113 11.16 8.24 12.40
CA ALA A 113 10.87 7.46 13.60
C ALA A 113 12.16 7.13 14.36
N GLU A 114 13.22 6.75 13.65
CA GLU A 114 14.51 6.43 14.26
C GLU A 114 15.67 7.01 13.45
N TRP A 115 16.77 7.29 14.15
CA TRP A 115 18.02 7.78 13.58
C TRP A 115 19.18 7.00 14.18
N LYS A 116 19.97 6.37 13.32
CA LYS A 116 21.20 5.65 13.71
C LYS A 116 22.42 6.30 13.03
N ASN A 117 23.49 6.50 13.80
CA ASN A 117 24.76 7.02 13.27
C ASN A 117 25.79 5.90 13.26
N GLU A 118 26.49 5.75 12.14
CA GLU A 118 27.50 4.72 11.95
C GLU A 118 28.87 5.38 11.81
N THR A 119 29.45 5.76 12.96
CA THR A 119 30.70 6.54 13.02
C THR A 119 31.87 5.90 12.28
N ALA A 120 31.91 4.57 12.20
CA ALA A 120 32.96 3.84 11.47
C ALA A 120 32.79 3.95 9.95
N ALA A 121 31.55 3.96 9.47
CA ALA A 121 31.22 4.05 8.05
C ALA A 121 31.05 5.50 7.56
N MET A 122 31.12 6.48 8.46
CA MET A 122 30.82 7.89 8.17
C MET A 122 29.46 8.08 7.50
N SER A 123 28.48 7.24 7.86
CA SER A 123 27.13 7.28 7.32
C SER A 123 26.08 7.44 8.42
N ILE A 124 24.87 7.80 8.01
CA ILE A 124 23.69 7.82 8.87
C ILE A 124 22.57 7.01 8.26
N SER A 125 21.77 6.36 9.11
CA SER A 125 20.58 5.64 8.69
C SER A 125 19.35 6.28 9.33
N LEU A 126 18.43 6.71 8.48
CA LEU A 126 17.13 7.27 8.85
C LEU A 126 16.07 6.19 8.62
N ILE A 127 15.26 5.93 9.64
CA ILE A 127 14.11 5.03 9.54
C ILE A 127 12.86 5.89 9.70
N CYS A 128 12.08 5.96 8.64
CA CYS A 128 10.89 6.78 8.53
C CYS A 128 9.67 5.88 8.34
N ARG A 129 8.54 6.27 8.93
CA ARG A 129 7.25 5.57 8.82
C ARG A 129 6.17 6.52 8.38
N ASP A 130 5.12 5.97 7.78
CA ASP A 130 3.95 6.74 7.37
C ASP A 130 3.06 7.18 8.58
N TYR A 131 1.93 7.82 8.31
CA TYR A 131 1.02 8.30 9.36
C TYR A 131 0.37 7.17 10.17
N PHE A 132 0.30 5.93 9.68
CA PHE A 132 -0.34 4.84 10.42
C PHE A 132 0.44 4.45 11.66
N ASP A 133 1.77 4.62 11.66
CA ASP A 133 2.57 4.49 12.89
C ASP A 133 2.17 5.56 13.94
N MET A 134 1.97 6.80 13.52
CA MET A 134 1.53 7.88 14.40
C MET A 134 0.12 7.62 14.95
N LEU A 135 -0.80 7.20 14.11
CA LEU A 135 -2.19 6.92 14.46
C LEU A 135 -2.32 5.82 15.52
N ALA A 136 -1.40 4.83 15.53
CA ALA A 136 -1.36 3.80 16.56
C ALA A 136 -1.02 4.34 17.96
N GLN A 137 -0.37 5.51 18.04
CA GLN A 137 0.03 6.15 19.29
C GLN A 137 -0.99 7.19 19.79
N ILE A 138 -1.97 7.55 18.96
CA ILE A 138 -2.99 8.54 19.29
C ILE A 138 -4.25 7.82 19.73
N SER A 139 -4.57 7.95 21.01
CA SER A 139 -5.82 7.42 21.52
C SER A 139 -7.02 8.25 21.07
N TYR A 140 -8.05 7.54 20.62
CA TYR A 140 -9.32 8.07 20.19
C TYR A 140 -10.43 7.73 21.20
N ASN A 141 -11.22 8.75 21.54
CA ASN A 141 -12.46 8.60 22.30
C ASN A 141 -13.62 9.02 21.42
N ASN A 142 -14.65 8.18 21.39
CA ASN A 142 -15.84 8.39 20.58
C ASN A 142 -16.49 9.75 20.88
N THR A 143 -16.95 10.40 19.81
CA THR A 143 -17.94 11.48 19.89
C THR A 143 -19.06 11.08 18.95
N ASN A 144 -20.31 11.17 19.43
CA ASN A 144 -21.50 10.76 18.69
C ASN A 144 -21.39 11.15 17.21
N ALA A 145 -21.33 10.15 16.33
CA ALA A 145 -21.21 10.32 14.90
C ALA A 145 -22.34 9.56 14.22
N ASP A 146 -23.16 10.27 13.44
CA ASP A 146 -24.37 9.69 12.82
C ASP A 146 -24.07 8.62 11.77
N ASN A 147 -22.88 8.65 11.18
CA ASN A 147 -22.46 7.76 10.09
C ASN A 147 -20.94 7.59 10.05
N LEU A 148 -20.48 6.58 9.31
CA LEU A 148 -19.05 6.25 9.20
C LEU A 148 -18.21 7.38 8.62
N TYR A 149 -18.77 8.22 7.75
CA TYR A 149 -18.04 9.37 7.18
C TYR A 149 -17.70 10.38 8.28
N ASN A 150 -18.70 10.78 9.07
CA ASN A 150 -18.51 11.73 10.17
C ASN A 150 -17.59 11.15 11.24
N LEU A 151 -17.69 9.84 11.51
CA LEU A 151 -16.81 9.15 12.44
C LEU A 151 -15.35 9.16 11.96
N ALA A 152 -15.12 8.85 10.68
CA ALA A 152 -13.78 8.87 10.08
C ALA A 152 -13.15 10.27 10.14
N VAL A 153 -13.93 11.30 9.81
CA VAL A 153 -13.49 12.69 9.88
C VAL A 153 -13.15 13.09 11.32
N ASP A 154 -13.97 12.70 12.30
CA ASP A 154 -13.70 12.98 13.72
C ASP A 154 -12.41 12.30 14.21
N VAL A 155 -12.17 11.03 13.83
CA VAL A 155 -10.92 10.31 14.13
C VAL A 155 -9.71 11.04 13.56
N LEU A 156 -9.75 11.40 12.27
CA LEU A 156 -8.65 12.06 11.59
C LEU A 156 -8.36 13.46 12.15
N GLN A 157 -9.41 14.25 12.42
CA GLN A 157 -9.28 15.59 12.99
C GLN A 157 -8.71 15.56 14.42
N LYS A 158 -9.16 14.63 15.27
CA LYS A 158 -8.61 14.45 16.61
C LYS A 158 -7.18 13.95 16.61
N ALA A 159 -6.79 13.18 15.58
CA ALA A 159 -5.41 12.81 15.34
C ALA A 159 -4.54 13.94 14.78
N GLY A 160 -5.10 15.13 14.54
CA GLY A 160 -4.37 16.28 14.01
C GLY A 160 -4.08 16.18 12.51
N ILE A 161 -4.73 15.26 11.80
CA ILE A 161 -4.52 15.04 10.36
C ILE A 161 -5.45 15.97 9.58
N SER A 162 -4.85 16.86 8.80
CA SER A 162 -5.58 17.83 7.97
C SER A 162 -5.71 17.41 6.51
N ASN A 163 -4.77 16.61 6.01
CA ASN A 163 -4.75 16.15 4.61
C ASN A 163 -5.38 14.76 4.48
N TYR A 164 -6.69 14.71 4.20
CA TYR A 164 -7.41 13.44 4.01
C TYR A 164 -8.48 13.49 2.92
N SER A 165 -8.92 12.31 2.49
CA SER A 165 -10.03 12.08 1.57
C SER A 165 -10.90 10.96 2.13
N VAL A 166 -12.17 11.24 2.39
CA VAL A 166 -13.14 10.21 2.79
C VAL A 166 -14.22 10.15 1.72
N HIS A 167 -14.53 8.96 1.23
CA HIS A 167 -15.53 8.80 0.19
C HIS A 167 -16.95 9.00 0.73
N GLU A 168 -17.80 9.68 -0.05
CA GLU A 168 -19.16 10.08 0.32
C GLU A 168 -20.12 8.91 0.59
N SER A 169 -19.84 7.72 0.03
CA SER A 169 -20.67 6.52 0.26
C SER A 169 -20.75 6.12 1.73
N LEU A 170 -19.74 6.47 2.55
CA LEU A 170 -19.70 6.17 3.98
C LEU A 170 -20.83 6.88 4.75
N LYS A 171 -21.40 7.97 4.20
CA LYS A 171 -22.56 8.66 4.81
C LYS A 171 -23.81 7.78 4.89
N LYS A 172 -23.91 6.74 4.05
CA LYS A 172 -25.06 5.82 4.01
C LYS A 172 -25.02 4.76 5.11
N ILE A 173 -23.88 4.58 5.78
CA ILE A 173 -23.68 3.55 6.80
C ILE A 173 -23.75 4.25 8.17
N THR A 174 -24.88 4.09 8.85
CA THR A 174 -25.12 4.69 10.17
C THR A 174 -24.36 3.93 11.25
N THR A 175 -23.89 4.63 12.28
CA THR A 175 -23.17 4.01 13.40
C THR A 175 -23.50 4.74 14.70
N MET A 176 -23.23 4.10 15.83
CA MET A 176 -23.21 4.73 17.16
C MET A 176 -21.78 5.07 17.60
N GLY A 177 -20.78 4.75 16.77
CA GLY A 177 -19.36 4.88 17.07
C GLY A 177 -18.85 3.76 17.99
N PHE A 178 -17.74 4.03 18.69
CA PHE A 178 -17.07 3.06 19.56
C PHE A 178 -17.55 3.19 21.01
N ASN A 179 -17.73 2.05 21.69
CA ASN A 179 -18.05 2.01 23.11
C ASN A 179 -16.80 2.22 23.98
N ASP A 180 -15.69 1.65 23.53
CA ASP A 180 -14.43 1.66 24.25
C ASP A 180 -13.44 2.66 23.65
N ARG A 181 -12.49 3.07 24.50
CA ARG A 181 -11.35 3.87 24.09
C ARG A 181 -10.37 2.99 23.31
N ILE A 182 -10.12 3.36 22.07
CA ILE A 182 -9.20 2.66 21.15
C ILE A 182 -8.13 3.63 20.64
N ASP A 183 -7.14 3.15 19.91
CA ASP A 183 -6.24 4.02 19.15
C ASP A 183 -6.85 4.40 17.78
N SER A 184 -6.33 5.47 17.19
CA SER A 184 -6.89 6.04 15.96
C SER A 184 -6.66 5.13 14.75
N ARG A 185 -5.61 4.31 14.74
CA ARG A 185 -5.36 3.33 13.67
C ARG A 185 -6.39 2.21 13.73
N THR A 186 -6.64 1.65 14.92
CA THR A 186 -7.70 0.64 15.13
C THR A 186 -9.08 1.21 14.83
N ALA A 187 -9.35 2.48 15.18
CA ALA A 187 -10.60 3.15 14.82
C ALA A 187 -10.79 3.21 13.29
N LEU A 188 -9.76 3.65 12.56
CA LEU A 188 -9.80 3.68 11.10
C LEU A 188 -9.89 2.27 10.48
N GLN A 189 -9.26 1.28 11.09
CA GLN A 189 -9.35 -0.11 10.67
C GLN A 189 -10.79 -0.62 10.77
N HIS A 190 -11.44 -0.42 11.91
CA HIS A 190 -12.85 -0.79 12.09
C HIS A 190 -13.76 -0.06 11.11
N ILE A 191 -13.51 1.23 10.84
CA ILE A 191 -14.25 1.99 9.83
C ILE A 191 -14.04 1.38 8.43
N GLY A 192 -12.79 1.02 8.08
CA GLY A 192 -12.45 0.38 6.81
C GLY A 192 -13.20 -0.94 6.61
N ILE A 193 -13.19 -1.82 7.60
CA ILE A 193 -13.92 -3.10 7.58
C ILE A 193 -15.43 -2.85 7.46
N ALA A 194 -16.00 -1.98 8.30
CA ALA A 194 -17.44 -1.70 8.30
C ALA A 194 -17.88 -1.05 6.97
N ALA A 195 -17.05 -0.20 6.38
CA ALA A 195 -17.34 0.43 5.10
C ALA A 195 -17.04 -0.46 3.89
N LYS A 196 -16.37 -1.61 4.07
CA LYS A 196 -15.77 -2.40 2.97
C LYS A 196 -14.86 -1.52 2.11
N ALA A 197 -14.05 -0.68 2.78
CA ALA A 197 -13.24 0.36 2.17
C ALA A 197 -11.75 0.10 2.42
N ALA A 198 -10.92 0.42 1.43
CA ALA A 198 -9.49 0.51 1.61
C ALA A 198 -9.15 1.79 2.37
N VAL A 199 -8.25 1.65 3.34
CA VAL A 199 -7.69 2.76 4.13
C VAL A 199 -6.18 2.74 3.92
N TYR A 200 -5.64 3.79 3.30
CA TYR A 200 -4.23 3.88 2.96
C TYR A 200 -3.77 5.34 2.90
N GLN A 201 -2.46 5.55 2.82
CA GLN A 201 -1.85 6.85 2.59
C GLN A 201 -1.35 6.88 1.15
N ASP A 202 -1.70 7.93 0.40
CA ASP A 202 -1.18 8.11 -0.96
C ASP A 202 0.25 8.68 -0.96
N ARG A 203 0.85 8.71 -2.14
CA ARG A 203 2.23 9.19 -2.35
C ARG A 203 2.45 10.67 -2.00
N THR A 204 1.38 11.46 -1.85
CA THR A 204 1.46 12.87 -1.45
C THR A 204 1.35 13.05 0.06
N GLY A 205 1.08 11.97 0.80
CA GLY A 205 0.87 11.99 2.24
C GLY A 205 -0.57 12.25 2.66
N ARG A 206 -1.54 12.06 1.75
CA ARG A 206 -2.96 12.19 2.06
C ARG A 206 -3.52 10.84 2.50
N ILE A 207 -4.22 10.81 3.62
CA ILE A 207 -4.96 9.59 4.03
C ILE A 207 -6.24 9.48 3.20
N VAL A 208 -6.43 8.34 2.55
CA VAL A 208 -7.56 8.05 1.68
C VAL A 208 -8.37 6.89 2.24
N ILE A 209 -9.68 7.10 2.37
CA ILE A 209 -10.68 6.08 2.70
C ILE A 209 -11.64 5.98 1.54
N ASN A 210 -11.55 4.89 0.77
CA ASN A 210 -12.32 4.69 -0.44
C ASN A 210 -12.89 3.28 -0.50
N PRO A 211 -14.18 3.07 -0.86
CA PRO A 211 -14.75 1.75 -1.04
C PRO A 211 -13.88 0.89 -1.93
N PHE A 212 -13.64 -0.31 -1.45
CA PHE A 212 -12.80 -1.24 -2.17
C PHE A 212 -13.55 -1.70 -3.41
N THR A 213 -12.93 -1.53 -4.58
CA THR A 213 -13.49 -2.10 -5.81
C THR A 213 -12.93 -3.51 -5.96
N ALA A 214 -13.80 -4.51 -5.86
CA ALA A 214 -13.42 -5.90 -6.07
C ALA A 214 -12.77 -6.07 -7.45
N LEU A 215 -11.84 -7.03 -7.58
CA LEU A 215 -11.34 -7.45 -8.89
C LEU A 215 -12.54 -7.95 -9.71
N ASP A 216 -12.80 -7.34 -10.87
CA ASP A 216 -13.89 -7.78 -11.74
C ASP A 216 -13.53 -9.13 -12.36
N ALA A 217 -14.36 -10.14 -12.12
CA ALA A 217 -14.20 -11.50 -12.64
C ALA A 217 -14.09 -11.56 -14.17
N SER A 218 -14.60 -10.56 -14.89
CA SER A 218 -14.44 -10.46 -16.35
C SER A 218 -12.99 -10.26 -16.82
N SER A 219 -12.12 -9.85 -15.90
CA SER A 219 -10.73 -9.47 -16.15
C SER A 219 -9.75 -10.63 -15.89
N ASN A 220 -10.17 -11.64 -15.11
CA ASN A 220 -9.28 -12.63 -14.48
C ASN A 220 -8.62 -13.63 -15.47
N TYR A 221 -9.09 -13.72 -16.71
CA TYR A 221 -8.49 -14.59 -17.73
C TYR A 221 -8.32 -13.83 -19.05
N LEU A 222 -7.11 -13.35 -19.32
CA LEU A 222 -6.65 -13.17 -20.69
C LEU A 222 -5.99 -14.47 -21.13
N THR A 223 -6.78 -15.40 -21.68
CA THR A 223 -6.21 -16.56 -22.36
C THR A 223 -5.48 -16.07 -23.60
N TYR A 224 -4.14 -16.02 -23.54
CA TYR A 224 -3.33 -15.89 -24.73
C TYR A 224 -3.41 -17.21 -25.51
N CYS A 225 -4.39 -17.32 -26.40
CA CYS A 225 -4.36 -18.31 -27.44
C CYS A 225 -3.32 -17.84 -28.46
N GLY A 226 -2.12 -18.41 -28.43
CA GLY A 226 -1.17 -18.27 -29.53
C GLY A 226 -1.91 -18.48 -30.86
N GLN A 227 -1.77 -17.52 -31.79
CA GLN A 227 -2.42 -17.60 -33.09
C GLN A 227 -1.92 -18.84 -33.87
N PRO A 228 -2.81 -19.53 -34.59
CA PRO A 228 -3.58 -18.88 -35.65
C PRO A 228 -5.03 -19.32 -35.67
N PHE A 229 -5.95 -18.56 -35.05
CA PHE A 229 -7.32 -18.54 -35.53
C PHE A 229 -7.91 -17.13 -35.43
N TYR A 230 -8.33 -16.66 -36.59
CA TYR A 230 -8.97 -15.38 -36.85
C TYR A 230 -10.39 -15.42 -36.28
N PHE A 231 -10.63 -14.72 -35.18
CA PHE A 231 -11.97 -14.29 -34.81
C PHE A 231 -11.87 -12.89 -34.18
N GLY A 232 -12.53 -11.93 -34.82
CA GLY A 232 -12.50 -10.53 -34.43
C GLY A 232 -13.19 -10.30 -33.09
N GLY A 233 -12.44 -10.50 -32.01
CA GLY A 233 -12.65 -9.76 -30.77
C GLY A 233 -11.99 -8.40 -30.96
N ALA A 234 -12.74 -7.33 -30.77
CA ALA A 234 -12.15 -6.02 -30.63
C ALA A 234 -11.22 -6.06 -29.42
N TYR A 235 -9.92 -6.07 -29.70
CA TYR A 235 -8.87 -5.82 -28.73
C TYR A 235 -9.25 -4.55 -27.95
N PRO A 236 -9.37 -4.55 -26.61
CA PRO A 236 -9.00 -3.35 -25.89
C PRO A 236 -7.50 -3.19 -26.16
N LEU A 237 -7.17 -2.29 -27.08
CA LEU A 237 -5.81 -1.94 -27.50
C LEU A 237 -4.91 -1.81 -26.25
N VAL A 238 -4.12 -2.85 -25.96
CA VAL A 238 -3.14 -2.87 -24.86
C VAL A 238 -1.96 -1.93 -25.14
N THR A 239 -1.96 -1.25 -26.30
CA THR A 239 -0.90 -0.35 -26.79
C THR A 239 -1.26 1.13 -26.64
N ASN A 240 -1.82 1.53 -25.49
CA ASN A 240 -1.94 2.95 -25.13
C ASN A 240 -1.87 3.11 -23.60
N GLY A 241 -0.65 3.06 -23.05
CA GLY A 241 -0.38 3.33 -21.62
C GLY A 241 -0.54 2.15 -20.66
N PHE A 242 -1.08 1.01 -21.08
CA PHE A 242 -1.25 -0.19 -20.22
C PHE A 242 -0.01 -1.08 -20.10
N GLY A 243 1.00 -0.94 -20.97
CA GLY A 243 2.28 -1.68 -20.82
C GLY A 243 2.97 -1.45 -19.47
N MET A 244 2.67 -0.32 -18.82
CA MET A 244 3.18 0.03 -17.48
C MET A 244 2.67 -0.83 -16.33
N LYS A 245 1.63 -1.64 -16.58
CA LYS A 245 1.05 -2.58 -15.61
C LYS A 245 1.39 -4.03 -15.95
N ASN A 246 2.37 -4.25 -16.83
CA ASN A 246 2.86 -5.57 -17.16
C ASN A 246 4.22 -5.76 -16.50
N ILE A 247 4.38 -6.87 -15.78
CA ILE A 247 5.68 -7.36 -15.36
C ILE A 247 6.01 -8.51 -16.31
N GLU A 248 6.80 -8.19 -17.33
CA GLU A 248 7.23 -9.14 -18.36
C GLU A 248 8.47 -9.90 -17.89
N TYR A 249 8.64 -11.12 -18.39
CA TYR A 249 9.68 -12.04 -17.95
C TYR A 249 11.10 -11.48 -18.15
N ASP A 250 11.29 -10.63 -19.18
CA ASP A 250 12.58 -9.97 -19.47
C ASP A 250 12.97 -8.88 -18.45
N GLN A 251 12.01 -8.40 -17.65
CA GLN A 251 12.24 -7.45 -16.57
C GLN A 251 12.57 -8.13 -15.23
N MET A 252 12.37 -9.45 -15.14
CA MET A 252 12.58 -10.24 -13.93
C MET A 252 14.02 -10.71 -13.80
N PHE A 253 14.50 -10.84 -12.57
CA PHE A 253 15.82 -11.41 -12.28
C PHE A 253 15.77 -12.91 -12.02
N GLU A 254 14.61 -13.41 -11.63
CA GLU A 254 14.34 -14.83 -11.36
C GLU A 254 12.89 -15.16 -11.71
N GLU A 255 12.60 -16.46 -11.86
CA GLU A 255 11.24 -16.95 -12.11
C GLU A 255 10.31 -16.55 -10.94
N PRO A 256 9.07 -16.10 -11.23
CA PRO A 256 8.14 -15.70 -10.18
C PRO A 256 7.74 -16.90 -9.32
N GLU A 257 7.84 -16.74 -8.00
CA GLU A 257 7.40 -17.75 -7.05
C GLU A 257 5.89 -17.66 -6.89
N ILE A 258 5.20 -18.79 -7.12
CA ILE A 258 3.75 -18.91 -6.95
C ILE A 258 3.49 -19.78 -5.73
N SER A 259 2.81 -19.19 -4.74
CA SER A 259 2.36 -19.90 -3.54
C SER A 259 0.86 -19.70 -3.33
N LEU A 260 0.26 -20.55 -2.50
CA LEU A 260 -1.14 -20.42 -2.12
C LEU A 260 -1.24 -20.02 -0.66
N ASP A 261 -1.92 -18.90 -0.44
CA ASP A 261 -2.33 -18.48 0.88
C ASP A 261 -3.48 -19.36 1.39
N LYS A 262 -3.68 -19.36 2.71
CA LYS A 262 -4.71 -20.14 3.36
C LYS A 262 -6.09 -19.73 2.87
N SER A 263 -6.90 -20.73 2.51
CA SER A 263 -8.29 -20.50 2.11
C SER A 263 -9.19 -20.32 3.33
N ILE A 264 -9.98 -19.25 3.36
CA ILE A 264 -10.96 -18.97 4.41
C ILE A 264 -12.23 -19.79 4.15
N TYR A 265 -12.53 -20.75 5.03
CA TYR A 265 -13.72 -21.60 4.95
C TYR A 265 -14.96 -20.91 5.51
N GLU A 266 -14.81 -20.19 6.63
CA GLU A 266 -15.91 -19.46 7.23
C GLU A 266 -15.43 -18.12 7.77
N VAL A 267 -16.34 -17.14 7.74
CA VAL A 267 -16.15 -15.85 8.36
C VAL A 267 -17.17 -15.72 9.48
N VAL A 268 -16.68 -15.50 10.70
CA VAL A 268 -17.48 -15.28 11.90
C VAL A 268 -17.47 -13.79 12.20
N VAL A 269 -18.62 -13.14 12.20
CA VAL A 269 -18.73 -11.69 12.45
C VAL A 269 -19.52 -11.44 13.74
N ASN A 270 -18.92 -10.72 14.68
CA ASN A 270 -19.59 -10.26 15.89
C ASN A 270 -20.48 -9.06 15.57
N VAL A 271 -21.79 -9.22 15.80
CA VAL A 271 -22.79 -8.16 15.64
C VAL A 271 -23.13 -7.57 16.99
N TYR A 272 -22.98 -6.26 17.10
CA TYR A 272 -23.22 -5.50 18.31
C TYR A 272 -24.56 -4.78 18.24
N ALA A 273 -25.61 -5.39 18.80
CA ALA A 273 -26.97 -4.85 18.76
C ALA A 273 -27.57 -4.72 20.17
N PHE A 274 -27.96 -3.50 20.56
CA PHE A 274 -28.69 -3.22 21.81
C PHE A 274 -28.07 -3.80 23.09
N GLY A 275 -26.73 -3.88 23.18
CA GLY A 275 -26.02 -4.41 24.35
C GLY A 275 -25.87 -5.94 24.37
N GLU A 276 -26.29 -6.63 23.31
CA GLU A 276 -25.99 -8.04 23.07
C GLU A 276 -24.97 -8.18 21.94
N THR A 277 -24.08 -9.17 22.06
CA THR A 277 -23.20 -9.62 20.98
C THR A 277 -23.77 -10.90 20.39
N ARG A 278 -23.94 -10.95 19.07
CA ARG A 278 -24.39 -12.14 18.34
C ARG A 278 -23.42 -12.49 17.24
N GLU A 279 -23.08 -13.76 17.11
CA GLU A 279 -22.21 -14.24 16.04
C GLU A 279 -23.02 -14.55 14.78
N VAL A 280 -22.58 -14.00 13.66
CA VAL A 280 -23.08 -14.34 12.32
C VAL A 280 -21.99 -15.09 11.60
N VAL A 281 -22.24 -16.37 11.31
CA VAL A 281 -21.32 -17.23 10.56
C VAL A 281 -21.76 -17.27 9.10
N VAL A 282 -20.80 -17.03 8.19
CA VAL A 282 -20.99 -17.14 6.75
C VAL A 282 -19.94 -18.10 6.20
N VAL A 283 -20.39 -19.15 5.50
CA VAL A 283 -19.52 -20.18 4.92
C VAL A 283 -19.15 -19.80 3.49
N ASN A 284 -17.88 -19.98 3.15
CA ASN A 284 -17.37 -19.83 1.79
C ASN A 284 -17.75 -21.04 0.94
N THR A 285 -18.71 -20.84 0.04
CA THR A 285 -19.19 -21.90 -0.86
C THR A 285 -18.26 -22.20 -2.03
N SER A 286 -17.21 -21.40 -2.24
CA SER A 286 -16.23 -21.60 -3.32
C SER A 286 -15.23 -22.72 -3.02
N ILE A 287 -15.07 -23.07 -1.74
CA ILE A 287 -14.14 -24.13 -1.31
C ILE A 287 -14.87 -25.47 -1.29
N LYS A 288 -14.28 -26.49 -1.92
CA LYS A 288 -14.79 -27.87 -1.84
C LYS A 288 -14.28 -28.55 -0.57
N GLY A 289 -15.18 -28.78 0.39
CA GLY A 289 -14.90 -29.49 1.64
C GLY A 289 -14.88 -28.56 2.86
N ASN A 290 -14.54 -29.11 4.02
CA ASN A 290 -14.57 -28.40 5.32
C ASN A 290 -13.15 -28.09 5.84
N TYR A 291 -12.15 -28.06 4.95
CA TYR A 291 -10.75 -27.86 5.30
C TYR A 291 -10.32 -26.45 4.87
N GLY A 292 -10.58 -25.47 5.73
CA GLY A 292 -10.09 -24.09 5.59
C GLY A 292 -10.13 -23.37 6.94
N GLU A 293 -9.59 -22.16 6.97
CA GLU A 293 -9.48 -21.38 8.20
C GLU A 293 -10.80 -20.69 8.56
N SER A 294 -11.08 -20.58 9.86
CA SER A 294 -12.16 -19.76 10.39
C SER A 294 -11.59 -18.37 10.68
N PHE A 295 -12.14 -17.35 10.02
CA PHE A 295 -11.69 -15.97 10.15
C PHE A 295 -12.70 -15.17 10.97
N SER A 296 -12.27 -14.61 12.11
CA SER A 296 -13.15 -13.88 13.03
C SER A 296 -12.99 -12.38 12.90
N ILE A 297 -14.12 -11.67 12.83
CA ILE A 297 -14.20 -10.21 12.79
C ILE A 297 -14.86 -9.73 14.06
N ASP A 298 -14.10 -8.97 14.84
CA ASP A 298 -14.61 -8.24 15.97
C ASP A 298 -14.63 -6.74 15.67
N ASN A 299 -15.81 -6.22 15.31
CA ASN A 299 -15.95 -4.81 14.94
C ASN A 299 -17.24 -4.20 15.53
N PRO A 300 -17.11 -3.27 16.51
CA PRO A 300 -18.26 -2.67 17.19
C PRO A 300 -19.16 -1.81 16.28
N LEU A 301 -18.69 -1.45 15.09
CA LEU A 301 -19.44 -0.67 14.11
C LEU A 301 -20.38 -1.53 13.24
N ILE A 302 -20.37 -2.85 13.41
CA ILE A 302 -21.28 -3.77 12.72
C ILE A 302 -22.47 -4.05 13.64
N ASN A 303 -23.57 -3.31 13.43
CA ASN A 303 -24.72 -3.33 14.33
C ASN A 303 -25.93 -4.12 13.81
N THR A 304 -25.88 -4.63 12.58
CA THR A 304 -26.97 -5.42 11.98
C THR A 304 -26.47 -6.70 11.33
N GLU A 305 -27.30 -7.74 11.34
CA GLU A 305 -26.99 -9.01 10.68
C GLU A 305 -26.83 -8.83 9.15
N ALA A 306 -27.64 -7.98 8.54
CA ALA A 306 -27.53 -7.70 7.10
C ALA A 306 -26.15 -7.13 6.74
N HIS A 307 -25.68 -6.15 7.52
CA HIS A 307 -24.36 -5.55 7.33
C HIS A 307 -23.23 -6.55 7.58
N ALA A 308 -23.35 -7.38 8.62
CA ALA A 308 -22.39 -8.46 8.90
C ALA A 308 -22.25 -9.43 7.73
N ARG A 309 -23.37 -9.85 7.13
CA ARG A 309 -23.38 -10.73 5.95
C ARG A 309 -22.72 -10.08 4.74
N GLU A 310 -22.92 -8.79 4.52
CA GLU A 310 -22.24 -8.07 3.44
C GLU A 310 -20.72 -7.98 3.65
N VAL A 311 -20.26 -7.69 4.87
CA VAL A 311 -18.83 -7.63 5.20
C VAL A 311 -18.20 -9.02 5.04
N ALA A 312 -18.85 -10.07 5.55
CA ALA A 312 -18.38 -11.44 5.41
C ALA A 312 -18.31 -11.87 3.94
N ALA A 313 -19.33 -11.54 3.13
CA ALA A 313 -19.33 -11.85 1.70
C ALA A 313 -18.19 -11.14 0.95
N TRP A 314 -17.88 -9.89 1.31
CA TRP A 314 -16.75 -9.16 0.74
C TRP A 314 -15.40 -9.83 1.07
N ILE A 315 -15.16 -10.21 2.32
CA ILE A 315 -13.93 -10.89 2.73
C ILE A 315 -13.79 -12.26 2.07
N ILE A 316 -14.89 -13.03 1.99
CA ILE A 316 -14.90 -14.30 1.26
C ILE A 316 -14.53 -14.08 -0.21
N ASN A 317 -15.07 -13.05 -0.86
CA ASN A 317 -14.76 -12.77 -2.25
C ASN A 317 -13.27 -12.42 -2.45
N GLU A 318 -12.70 -11.57 -1.58
CA GLU A 318 -11.30 -11.19 -1.68
C GLU A 318 -10.33 -12.31 -1.30
N SER A 319 -10.68 -13.14 -0.32
CA SER A 319 -9.86 -14.30 0.09
C SER A 319 -9.84 -15.43 -0.92
N ASN A 320 -10.78 -15.47 -1.88
CA ASN A 320 -10.71 -16.41 -3.00
C ASN A 320 -9.55 -16.09 -3.96
N TYR A 321 -9.00 -14.87 -3.92
CA TYR A 321 -7.76 -14.49 -4.60
C TYR A 321 -6.55 -14.85 -3.73
N ASN A 322 -6.32 -16.15 -3.53
CA ASN A 322 -5.30 -16.68 -2.64
C ASN A 322 -4.00 -17.13 -3.33
N ALA A 323 -3.90 -17.01 -4.65
CA ALA A 323 -2.62 -17.22 -5.33
C ALA A 323 -1.74 -15.98 -5.11
N ILE A 324 -0.60 -16.16 -4.44
CA ILE A 324 0.41 -15.14 -4.22
C ILE A 324 1.51 -15.32 -5.26
N TYR A 325 1.78 -14.26 -6.00
CA TYR A 325 2.86 -14.14 -6.97
C TYR A 325 3.90 -13.20 -6.39
N LYS A 326 5.08 -13.76 -6.10
CA LYS A 326 6.25 -13.00 -5.66
C LYS A 326 7.21 -12.89 -6.82
N THR A 327 7.47 -11.65 -7.24
CA THR A 327 8.28 -11.34 -8.42
C THR A 327 9.46 -10.48 -8.02
N VAL A 328 10.68 -10.92 -8.33
CA VAL A 328 11.91 -10.14 -8.09
C VAL A 328 12.41 -9.61 -9.43
N TRP A 329 12.43 -8.30 -9.54
CA TRP A 329 12.52 -7.64 -10.85
C TRP A 329 13.04 -6.21 -10.71
N ARG A 330 13.24 -5.55 -11.85
CA ARG A 330 13.82 -4.20 -11.90
C ARG A 330 12.96 -3.15 -11.18
N GLN A 331 11.68 -3.39 -10.93
CA GLN A 331 10.69 -2.43 -10.41
C GLN A 331 10.29 -1.32 -11.38
N ASN A 332 9.11 -0.75 -11.17
CA ASN A 332 8.60 0.41 -11.88
C ASN A 332 8.10 1.47 -10.87
N PRO A 333 8.74 2.65 -10.80
CA PRO A 333 8.37 3.67 -9.83
C PRO A 333 6.91 4.10 -9.88
N ILE A 334 6.14 3.88 -10.94
CA ILE A 334 4.74 4.33 -11.01
C ILE A 334 3.72 3.30 -10.51
N LEU A 335 4.16 2.07 -10.19
CA LEU A 335 3.29 1.03 -9.65
C LEU A 335 3.03 1.26 -8.16
N GLU A 336 1.77 1.14 -7.75
CA GLU A 336 1.36 1.30 -6.36
C GLU A 336 0.67 0.05 -5.83
N CYS A 337 0.67 -0.11 -4.52
CA CYS A 337 -0.23 -1.08 -3.90
C CYS A 337 -1.70 -0.80 -4.32
N ALA A 338 -2.49 -1.87 -4.42
CA ALA A 338 -3.82 -1.93 -5.05
C ALA A 338 -3.90 -1.74 -6.57
N ASP A 339 -2.80 -1.42 -7.27
CA ASP A 339 -2.80 -1.51 -8.73
C ASP A 339 -2.99 -2.97 -9.17
N VAL A 340 -3.78 -3.12 -10.23
CA VAL A 340 -4.00 -4.40 -10.90
C VAL A 340 -3.04 -4.53 -12.05
N ILE A 341 -2.19 -5.55 -12.02
CA ILE A 341 -1.10 -5.79 -12.97
C ILE A 341 -1.28 -7.15 -13.67
N LEU A 342 -0.52 -7.34 -14.74
CA LEU A 342 -0.32 -8.63 -15.39
C LEU A 342 1.10 -9.12 -15.08
N VAL A 343 1.20 -10.28 -14.43
CA VAL A 343 2.47 -10.97 -14.18
C VAL A 343 2.62 -12.11 -15.17
N GLU A 344 3.70 -12.10 -15.94
CA GLU A 344 4.05 -13.17 -16.87
C GLU A 344 4.72 -14.35 -16.15
N ASP A 345 4.37 -15.58 -16.50
CA ASP A 345 5.06 -16.78 -16.04
C ASP A 345 6.05 -17.31 -17.08
N SER A 346 6.82 -18.35 -16.71
CA SER A 346 7.82 -18.98 -17.59
C SER A 346 7.21 -19.70 -18.81
N PHE A 347 5.88 -19.80 -18.90
CA PHE A 347 5.15 -20.36 -20.04
C PHE A 347 4.51 -19.27 -20.92
N GLU A 348 4.94 -18.01 -20.78
CA GLU A 348 4.40 -16.84 -21.48
C GLU A 348 2.91 -16.56 -21.16
N ALA A 349 2.39 -17.15 -20.08
CA ALA A 349 1.03 -16.88 -19.65
C ALA A 349 1.03 -15.68 -18.70
N LYS A 350 0.12 -14.73 -18.94
CA LYS A 350 -0.05 -13.54 -18.11
C LYS A 350 -1.23 -13.73 -17.15
N LYS A 351 -0.97 -13.55 -15.86
CA LYS A 351 -1.97 -13.63 -14.79
C LYS A 351 -2.29 -12.25 -14.27
N GLN A 352 -3.57 -11.96 -14.14
CA GLN A 352 -4.00 -10.70 -13.55
C GLN A 352 -3.97 -10.81 -12.03
N THR A 353 -3.23 -9.91 -11.40
CA THR A 353 -3.02 -9.89 -9.96
C THR A 353 -3.12 -8.47 -9.44
N ARG A 354 -3.40 -8.32 -8.15
CA ARG A 354 -3.40 -7.04 -7.44
C ARG A 354 -2.20 -6.96 -6.51
N ILE A 355 -1.41 -5.91 -6.66
CA ILE A 355 -0.28 -5.65 -5.76
C ILE A 355 -0.82 -5.37 -4.35
N PHE A 356 -0.26 -6.06 -3.35
CA PHE A 356 -0.55 -5.77 -1.95
C PHE A 356 0.70 -5.44 -1.14
N ARG A 357 1.89 -5.77 -1.66
CA ARG A 357 3.18 -5.42 -1.07
C ARG A 357 4.22 -5.15 -2.15
N GLN A 358 5.02 -4.11 -1.96
CA GLN A 358 6.18 -3.79 -2.79
C GLN A 358 7.35 -3.41 -1.90
N GLU A 359 8.52 -3.92 -2.28
CA GLU A 359 9.78 -3.56 -1.65
C GLU A 359 10.70 -3.03 -2.74
N TYR A 360 11.12 -1.77 -2.63
CA TYR A 360 12.05 -1.11 -3.54
C TYR A 360 13.40 -1.01 -2.86
N GLU A 361 14.43 -1.46 -3.55
CA GLU A 361 15.82 -1.36 -3.12
C GLU A 361 16.60 -0.50 -4.11
N TYR A 362 17.39 0.41 -3.57
CA TYR A 362 18.20 1.32 -4.37
C TYR A 362 19.61 1.46 -3.80
N GLU A 363 20.60 1.18 -4.64
CA GLU A 363 22.04 1.36 -4.36
C GLU A 363 22.75 1.88 -5.62
N GLY A 364 22.25 3.00 -6.18
CA GLY A 364 22.68 3.54 -7.48
C GLY A 364 22.01 2.89 -8.69
N TYR A 365 21.19 1.86 -8.46
CA TYR A 365 20.25 1.28 -9.41
C TYR A 365 19.03 0.77 -8.66
N LEU A 366 17.87 0.76 -9.31
CA LEU A 366 16.62 0.31 -8.71
C LEU A 366 16.37 -1.18 -9.00
N ASN A 367 16.03 -1.93 -7.96
CA ASN A 367 15.50 -3.27 -8.03
C ASN A 367 14.46 -3.49 -6.90
N GLY A 368 13.88 -4.68 -6.82
CA GLY A 368 13.08 -5.03 -5.66
C GLY A 368 12.13 -6.20 -5.86
N VAL A 369 11.18 -6.33 -4.94
CA VAL A 369 10.21 -7.43 -4.87
C VAL A 369 8.79 -6.87 -4.95
N THR A 370 7.96 -7.45 -5.82
CA THR A 370 6.51 -7.18 -5.86
C THR A 370 5.76 -8.44 -5.48
N GLU A 371 4.93 -8.35 -4.45
CA GLU A 371 3.99 -9.39 -4.07
C GLU A 371 2.57 -8.96 -4.45
N SER A 372 1.91 -9.84 -5.19
CA SER A 372 0.58 -9.60 -5.73
C SER A 372 -0.30 -10.83 -5.57
N ARG A 373 -1.60 -10.60 -5.39
CA ARG A 373 -2.59 -11.65 -5.20
C ARG A 373 -3.55 -11.74 -6.38
N GLY A 374 -3.86 -12.94 -6.84
CA GLY A 374 -4.75 -13.15 -7.98
C GLY A 374 -5.51 -14.46 -7.91
N GLY A 375 -6.28 -14.72 -8.96
CA GLY A 375 -6.90 -16.02 -9.20
C GLY A 375 -5.94 -16.95 -9.92
N ILE A 376 -6.16 -18.26 -9.80
CA ILE A 376 -5.40 -19.30 -10.53
C ILE A 376 -5.93 -19.47 -11.95
#